data_AF-A0A0J1EGW1-F1
#
_entry.id   AF-A0A0J1EGW1-F1
#
_cell.length_a   1.000
_cell.length_b   1.000
_cell.length_c   1.000
_cell.angle_alpha   90.00
_cell.angle_beta   90.00
_cell.angle_gamma   90.00
#
_symmetry.space_group_name_H-M   'P 1'
#
loop_
_entity.id
_entity.type
_entity.pdbx_description
1 polymer ?
#
loop_
_entity_poly.entity_id
_entity_poly.type
_entity_poly.pdbx_seq_one_letter_code
_entity_poly.pdbx_strand_id
1 'polypeptide(L)'
;MQEIPEEALDQIRAHILEGKKLKAIKLYREATDASLQESKTQVEALIEELEKSHPRQMADNRSIGCAGIVLLAVVGAGGLVAKGGIGF
;
A
#
# COMPACT_ATOMS: atom_id res chain seq x y z
N MET A 1 -31.55 0.05 -1.95
CA MET A 1 -30.17 -0.25 -1.55
C MET A 1 -29.31 0.45 -2.57
N GLN A 2 -28.59 1.52 -2.21
CA GLN A 2 -27.78 2.25 -3.20
C GLN A 2 -26.48 1.46 -3.37
N GLU A 3 -26.46 0.61 -4.39
CA GLU A 3 -25.32 -0.23 -4.75
C GLU A 3 -24.25 0.64 -5.42
N ILE A 4 -23.29 1.11 -4.62
CA ILE A 4 -22.08 1.74 -5.14
C ILE A 4 -21.28 0.64 -5.84
N PRO A 5 -20.93 0.79 -7.14
CA PRO A 5 -20.11 -0.21 -7.81
C PRO A 5 -18.78 -0.37 -7.07
N GLU A 6 -18.36 -1.62 -6.81
CA GLU A 6 -17.17 -1.91 -6.00
C GLU A 6 -15.91 -1.23 -6.58
N GLU A 7 -15.82 -1.09 -7.91
CA GLU A 7 -14.73 -0.39 -8.58
C GLU A 7 -14.67 1.10 -8.20
N ALA A 8 -15.82 1.78 -8.11
CA ALA A 8 -15.86 3.19 -7.70
C ALA A 8 -15.48 3.31 -6.22
N LEU A 9 -15.91 2.36 -5.39
CA LEU A 9 -15.59 2.35 -3.97
C LEU A 9 -14.09 2.14 -3.73
N ASP A 10 -13.43 1.27 -4.49
CA ASP A 10 -11.99 1.08 -4.44
C ASP A 10 -11.22 2.35 -4.88
N GLN A 11 -11.66 3.01 -5.94
CA GLN A 11 -11.09 4.29 -6.39
C GLN A 11 -11.26 5.41 -5.34
N ILE A 12 -12.41 5.46 -4.66
CA ILE A 12 -12.66 6.40 -3.55
C ILE A 12 -11.64 6.16 -2.43
N ARG A 13 -11.44 4.90 -2.04
CA ARG A 13 -10.45 4.51 -1.02
C ARG A 13 -9.03 4.88 -1.44
N ALA A 14 -8.64 4.59 -2.68
CA ALA A 14 -7.33 4.96 -3.21
C ALA A 14 -7.10 6.48 -3.14
N HIS A 15 -8.08 7.28 -3.56
CA HIS A 15 -7.99 8.75 -3.46
C HIS A 15 -7.93 9.24 -2.01
N ILE A 16 -8.62 8.59 -1.08
CA ILE A 16 -8.52 8.90 0.35
C ILE A 16 -7.09 8.65 0.85
N LEU A 17 -6.51 7.50 0.54
CA LEU A 17 -5.14 7.12 0.94
C LEU A 17 -4.09 8.06 0.33
N GLU A 18 -4.31 8.56 -0.88
CA GLU A 18 -3.46 9.57 -1.53
C GLU A 18 -3.65 10.99 -0.98
N GLY A 19 -4.57 11.22 -0.03
CA GLY A 19 -4.90 12.54 0.51
C GLY A 19 -5.75 13.42 -0.42
N LYS A 20 -6.31 12.86 -1.50
CA LYS A 20 -7.12 13.55 -2.52
C LYS A 20 -8.61 13.57 -2.15
N LYS A 21 -8.95 14.10 -0.97
CA LYS A 21 -10.32 14.11 -0.41
C LYS A 21 -11.39 14.69 -1.35
N LEU A 22 -11.08 15.79 -2.04
CA LEU A 22 -12.02 16.40 -3.00
C LEU A 22 -12.35 15.49 -4.20
N LYS A 23 -11.37 14.69 -4.68
CA LYS A 23 -11.62 13.72 -5.75
C LYS A 23 -12.50 12.57 -5.27
N ALA A 24 -12.27 12.08 -4.05
CA ALA A 24 -13.11 11.05 -3.44
C ALA A 24 -14.58 11.51 -3.32
N ILE A 25 -14.82 12.75 -2.85
CA ILE A 25 -16.18 13.33 -2.77
C ILE A 25 -16.82 13.46 -4.16
N LYS A 26 -16.05 13.91 -5.15
CA LYS A 26 -16.55 14.03 -6.52
C LYS A 26 -16.96 12.67 -7.09
N LEU A 27 -16.11 11.66 -6.94
CA LEU A 27 -16.37 10.31 -7.46
C LEU A 27 -17.57 9.66 -6.76
N TYR A 28 -17.72 9.86 -5.44
CA TYR A 28 -18.89 9.41 -4.69
C TYR A 28 -20.18 10.03 -5.21
N ARG A 29 -20.18 11.35 -5.48
CA ARG A 29 -21.32 12.05 -6.08
C ARG A 29 -21.66 11.52 -7.46
N GLU A 30 -20.65 11.34 -8.32
CA GLU A 30 -20.85 10.85 -9.68
C GLU A 30 -21.37 9.41 -9.71
N ALA A 31 -21.04 8.59 -8.70
CA ALA A 31 -21.51 7.20 -8.59
C ALA A 31 -22.88 7.03 -7.93
N THR A 32 -23.30 7.99 -7.08
CA THR A 32 -24.51 7.84 -6.23
C THR A 32 -25.56 8.92 -6.45
N ASP A 33 -25.25 9.95 -7.23
CA ASP A 33 -26.03 11.19 -7.36
C ASP A 33 -26.36 11.86 -6.02
N ALA A 34 -25.59 11.55 -4.97
CA ALA A 34 -25.81 12.11 -3.65
C ALA A 34 -25.55 13.63 -3.62
N SER A 35 -26.21 14.29 -2.69
CA SER A 35 -25.96 15.70 -2.41
C SER A 35 -24.52 15.92 -1.94
N LEU A 36 -24.01 17.14 -2.13
CA LEU A 36 -22.64 17.49 -1.73
C LEU A 36 -22.40 17.26 -0.23
N GLN A 37 -23.39 17.58 0.59
CA GLN A 37 -23.34 17.36 2.04
C GLN A 37 -23.26 15.86 2.39
N GLU A 38 -24.19 15.04 1.86
CA GLU A 38 -24.19 13.58 2.05
C GLU A 38 -22.87 12.95 1.62
N SER A 39 -22.37 13.33 0.45
CA SER A 39 -21.13 12.79 -0.10
C SER A 39 -19.92 13.16 0.74
N LYS A 40 -19.90 14.38 1.28
CA LYS A 40 -18.85 14.81 2.19
C LYS A 40 -18.89 13.99 3.47
N THR A 41 -20.05 13.86 4.11
CA THR A 41 -20.23 13.11 5.36
C THR A 41 -19.80 11.64 5.19
N GLN A 42 -20.22 11.00 4.10
CA GLN A 42 -19.88 9.60 3.84
C GLN A 42 -18.38 9.41 3.56
N VAL A 43 -17.77 10.30 2.78
CA VAL A 43 -16.32 10.23 2.54
C VAL A 43 -15.52 10.54 3.81
N GLU A 44 -15.96 11.47 4.64
CA GLU A 44 -15.33 11.77 5.94
C GLU A 44 -15.40 10.57 6.89
N ALA A 45 -16.54 9.88 6.98
CA ALA A 45 -16.68 8.65 7.76
C ALA A 45 -15.73 7.54 7.26
N LEU A 46 -15.62 7.37 5.94
CA LEU A 46 -14.68 6.42 5.33
C LEU A 46 -13.22 6.77 5.65
N ILE A 47 -12.86 8.05 5.62
CA ILE A 47 -11.51 8.52 5.99
C ILE A 47 -11.22 8.14 7.44
N GLU A 48 -12.12 8.46 8.36
CA GLU A 48 -11.94 8.18 9.78
C GLU A 48 -11.81 6.68 10.06
N GLU A 49 -12.61 5.84 9.37
CA GLU A 49 -12.51 4.38 9.44
C GLU A 49 -11.15 3.89 8.92
N LEU A 50 -10.71 4.35 7.74
CA LEU A 50 -9.42 4.00 7.14
C LEU A 50 -8.24 4.42 8.03
N GLU A 51 -8.30 5.61 8.64
CA GLU A 51 -7.29 6.11 9.57
C GLU A 51 -7.21 5.25 10.84
N LYS A 52 -8.36 4.82 11.39
CA LYS A 52 -8.42 3.94 12.57
C LYS A 52 -7.93 2.53 12.27
N SER A 53 -8.22 2.00 11.08
CA SER A 53 -7.81 0.66 10.67
C SER A 53 -6.33 0.57 10.28
N HIS A 54 -5.69 1.70 9.93
CA HIS A 54 -4.27 1.73 9.54
C HIS A 54 -3.42 2.66 10.44
N PRO A 55 -3.25 2.38 11.75
CA PRO A 55 -2.46 3.25 12.62
C PRO A 55 -0.95 3.30 12.30
N ARG A 56 -0.40 2.55 11.32
CA ARG A 56 1.05 2.57 11.04
C ARG A 56 1.57 1.84 9.79
N GLN A 57 0.93 1.91 8.61
CA GLN A 57 1.43 1.15 7.43
C GLN A 57 1.84 1.99 6.21
N MET A 58 2.25 3.25 6.41
CA MET A 58 3.05 3.98 5.42
C MET A 58 4.53 3.51 5.38
N ALA A 59 4.75 2.21 5.23
CA ALA A 59 6.07 1.61 4.99
C ALA A 59 6.05 0.46 3.97
N ASP A 60 4.88 -0.09 3.62
CA ASP A 60 4.77 -1.19 2.66
C ASP A 60 4.23 -0.72 1.30
N ASN A 61 4.94 0.25 0.72
CA ASN A 61 5.15 0.28 -0.73
C ASN A 61 6.66 0.32 -0.96
N ARG A 62 7.37 -0.65 -0.40
CA ARG A 62 8.68 -1.00 -0.92
C ARG A 62 8.41 -1.96 -2.07
N SER A 63 8.15 -1.36 -3.23
CA SER A 63 8.29 -2.02 -4.51
C SER A 63 9.53 -2.92 -4.43
N ILE A 64 9.35 -4.22 -4.68
CA ILE A 64 10.44 -5.19 -4.82
C ILE A 64 11.26 -4.73 -6.03
N GLY A 65 12.14 -3.78 -5.78
CA GLY A 65 13.20 -3.35 -6.67
C GLY A 65 14.39 -4.27 -6.45
N CYS A 66 15.16 -4.50 -7.50
CA CYS A 66 16.25 -5.46 -7.64
C CYS A 66 17.39 -5.40 -6.58
N ALA A 67 17.30 -4.55 -5.56
CA ALA A 67 18.23 -4.52 -4.42
C ALA A 67 18.17 -5.78 -3.53
N GLY A 68 17.06 -6.54 -3.55
CA GLY A 68 16.93 -7.79 -2.78
C GLY A 68 17.76 -8.97 -3.31
N ILE A 69 18.17 -8.95 -4.58
CA ILE A 69 18.94 -10.04 -5.20
C ILE A 69 20.45 -9.90 -4.91
N VAL A 70 20.94 -8.69 -4.61
CA VAL A 70 22.38 -8.46 -4.37
C VAL A 70 22.83 -9.00 -3.01
N LEU A 71 21.94 -9.07 -2.01
CA LEU A 71 22.30 -9.60 -0.67
C LEU A 71 22.42 -11.13 -0.61
N LEU A 72 21.95 -11.88 -1.60
CA LEU A 72 22.08 -13.34 -1.64
C LEU A 72 23.36 -13.85 -2.34
N ALA A 73 24.17 -12.96 -2.92
CA ALA A 73 25.35 -13.36 -3.71
C ALA A 73 26.69 -13.39 -2.93
N VAL A 74 26.72 -12.99 -1.65
CA VAL A 74 28.00 -12.91 -0.88
C VAL A 74 28.23 -14.11 0.06
N VAL A 75 27.23 -14.98 0.28
CA VAL A 75 27.37 -16.18 1.13
C VAL A 75 27.47 -17.43 0.24
N GLY A 76 28.58 -17.58 -0.50
CA GLY A 76 28.67 -18.68 -1.45
C GLY A 76 30.00 -18.89 -2.18
N ALA A 77 31.14 -18.46 -1.64
CA ALA A 77 32.47 -18.89 -2.12
C ALA A 77 33.55 -18.58 -1.09
N GLY A 78 33.54 -19.28 0.04
CA GLY A 78 34.53 -19.11 1.10
C GLY A 78 34.62 -20.35 1.99
N GLY A 79 34.67 -21.52 1.36
CA GLY A 79 34.90 -22.78 2.05
C GLY A 79 36.26 -22.78 2.75
N LEU A 80 36.20 -22.85 4.08
CA LEU A 80 36.87 -23.84 4.92
C LEU A 80 38.37 -24.08 4.69
N VAL A 81 39.15 -23.54 5.64
CA VAL A 81 40.48 -24.00 6.08
C VAL A 81 40.48 -25.52 6.38
N ALA A 82 41.46 -26.27 5.83
CA ALA A 82 41.96 -27.52 6.41
C ALA A 82 43.34 -27.97 5.81
N LYS A 83 44.41 -27.53 6.48
CA LYS A 83 45.69 -28.22 6.81
C LYS A 83 46.09 -29.52 6.05
N GLY A 84 47.29 -29.54 5.44
CA GLY A 84 48.02 -30.78 5.11
C GLY A 84 49.39 -30.58 4.44
N GLY A 85 50.48 -30.82 5.19
CA GLY A 85 51.77 -31.32 4.68
C GLY A 85 52.83 -30.31 4.19
N ILE A 86 53.77 -29.96 5.08
CA ILE A 86 55.11 -29.48 4.72
C ILE A 86 56.06 -30.64 5.05
N GLY A 87 56.93 -31.04 4.12
CA GLY A 87 58.02 -31.97 4.43
C GLY A 87 58.69 -32.53 3.17
N PHE A 88 59.98 -32.26 3.08
CA PHE A 88 60.97 -32.68 2.08
C PHE A 88 61.13 -34.20 1.98
#